data_AF-A0A9P0E9Z3-F1
#
_entry.id   AF-A0A9P0E9Z3-F1
#
_cell.length_a   1.000
_cell.length_b   1.000
_cell.length_c   1.000
_cell.angle_alpha   90.00
_cell.angle_beta   90.00
_cell.angle_gamma   90.00
#
_symmetry.space_group_name_H-M   'P 1'
#
loop_
_entity.id
_entity.type
_entity.pdbx_description
1 polymer ?
#
loop_
_entity_poly.entity_id
_entity_poly.type
_entity_poly.pdbx_seq_one_letter_code
_entity_poly.pdbx_strand_id
1 'polypeptide(L)'
;MRWPGREVVELETHMGFRGGLQRNKMTGVTAPYYATSFTEVIFHVSTRMPSNNPEALLQKTRHLGNDEVHIVWSEHTREYRRGIIPTEFCDVLIVIYPLPHNLYRIQVSRKPDVPYFGPLYNEALVGHMELPGLVRATALSASRAKRSMLPFYQQYYEERGRSLEAVIKNYRKQTTFEEFAANIYSPQENNSLNICHGNSLQNTEECSSSLGSNSSSTLAALLDTTTYRISQHSHMTDDSGTSYTGVESEISSCSGVSPRPLKKIGMKSGSKKTPLLTPPDSPTSRRSK
;
A
#
# COMPACT_ATOMS: atom_id res chain seq x y z
N MET A 1 -10.82 20.08 -13.71
CA MET A 1 -10.99 20.35 -12.26
C MET A 1 -9.65 20.62 -11.60
N ARG A 2 -9.47 21.77 -10.94
CA ARG A 2 -8.30 22.04 -10.08
C ARG A 2 -8.74 21.83 -8.63
N TRP A 3 -7.98 21.06 -7.87
CA TRP A 3 -8.24 20.80 -6.45
C TRP A 3 -7.71 21.99 -5.63
N PRO A 4 -8.51 22.66 -4.78
CA PRO A 4 -7.98 23.59 -3.78
C PRO A 4 -7.13 22.79 -2.77
N GLY A 5 -5.93 23.29 -2.46
CA GLY A 5 -4.90 22.58 -1.68
C GLY A 5 -3.93 21.77 -2.55
N ARG A 6 -3.26 22.43 -3.51
CA ARG A 6 -2.32 21.81 -4.46
C ARG A 6 -1.32 20.89 -3.77
N GLU A 7 -1.44 19.60 -4.02
CA GLU A 7 -0.29 18.69 -3.99
C GLU A 7 -0.26 17.92 -5.31
N VAL A 8 -0.09 18.66 -6.41
CA VAL A 8 0.45 18.02 -7.61
C VAL A 8 1.91 17.76 -7.31
N VAL A 9 2.30 16.50 -7.23
CA VAL A 9 3.67 16.10 -6.95
C VAL A 9 4.39 15.73 -8.24
N GLU A 10 5.68 16.02 -8.30
CA GLU A 10 6.58 15.55 -9.35
C GLU A 10 7.02 14.11 -9.03
N LEU A 11 6.76 13.19 -9.95
CA LEU A 11 6.97 11.76 -9.70
C LEU A 11 8.45 11.40 -9.55
N GLU A 12 9.35 12.15 -10.20
CA GLU A 12 10.80 11.95 -10.16
C GLU A 12 11.38 12.13 -8.75
N THR A 13 10.94 13.18 -8.06
CA THR A 13 11.45 13.59 -6.73
C THR A 13 10.55 13.16 -5.58
N HIS A 14 9.31 12.73 -5.84
CA HIS A 14 8.36 12.36 -4.79
C HIS A 14 8.83 11.17 -3.94
N MET A 15 8.77 11.35 -2.62
CA MET A 15 9.18 10.37 -1.61
C MET A 15 8.02 9.64 -0.94
N GLY A 16 6.79 10.09 -1.13
CA GLY A 16 5.59 9.47 -0.56
C GLY A 16 5.06 8.28 -1.37
N PHE A 17 3.83 7.89 -1.08
CA PHE A 17 3.15 6.80 -1.77
C PHE A 17 2.93 7.09 -3.27
N ARG A 18 3.42 6.20 -4.14
CA ARG A 18 3.39 6.38 -5.61
C ARG A 18 2.36 5.56 -6.36
N GLY A 19 1.62 4.64 -5.71
CA GLY A 19 0.59 3.84 -6.40
C GLY A 19 1.10 3.03 -7.60
N GLY A 20 2.39 2.73 -7.66
CA GLY A 20 3.02 2.05 -8.80
C GLY A 20 3.49 2.98 -9.92
N LEU A 21 3.24 4.29 -9.86
CA LEU A 21 3.78 5.27 -10.81
C LEU A 21 5.32 5.33 -10.71
N GLN A 22 5.96 5.46 -11.87
CA GLN A 22 7.40 5.39 -12.05
C GLN A 22 8.07 6.78 -12.09
N ARG A 23 9.33 6.86 -11.64
CA ARG A 23 10.16 8.08 -11.63
C ARG A 23 10.71 8.47 -13.01
N ASN A 24 10.80 7.50 -13.91
CA ASN A 24 11.39 7.62 -15.24
C ASN A 24 10.47 8.27 -16.30
N LYS A 25 9.41 8.97 -15.87
CA LYS A 25 8.44 9.68 -16.73
C LYS A 25 7.57 8.78 -17.63
N MET A 26 7.72 7.44 -17.58
CA MET A 26 6.92 6.51 -18.39
C MET A 26 5.44 6.53 -18.02
N THR A 27 5.11 6.77 -16.75
CA THR A 27 3.74 6.82 -16.24
C THR A 27 3.25 8.26 -16.01
N GLY A 28 3.91 9.24 -16.64
CA GLY A 28 3.67 10.67 -16.43
C GLY A 28 4.76 11.36 -15.64
N VAL A 29 4.73 12.69 -15.64
CA VAL A 29 5.71 13.53 -14.90
C VAL A 29 5.17 13.94 -13.53
N THR A 30 3.87 14.16 -13.43
CA THR A 30 3.23 14.60 -12.19
C THR A 30 1.93 13.85 -11.94
N ALA A 31 1.54 13.75 -10.67
CA ALA A 31 0.26 13.19 -10.26
C ALA A 31 -0.38 14.05 -9.17
N PRO A 32 -1.71 14.20 -9.12
CA PRO A 32 -2.37 14.70 -7.93
C PRO A 32 -2.14 13.72 -6.79
N TYR A 33 -1.82 14.29 -5.63
CA TYR A 33 -1.53 13.59 -4.41
C TYR A 33 -2.29 14.25 -3.26
N TYR A 34 -2.58 13.47 -2.23
CA TYR A 34 -3.15 13.97 -0.99
C TYR A 34 -2.63 13.11 0.15
N ALA A 35 -2.08 13.76 1.17
CA ALA A 35 -1.64 13.09 2.38
C ALA A 35 -2.21 13.73 3.65
N THR A 36 -2.38 12.88 4.64
CA THR A 36 -2.55 13.19 6.06
C THR A 36 -1.58 12.30 6.84
N SER A 37 -1.45 12.52 8.15
CA SER A 37 -0.61 11.67 9.02
C SER A 37 -0.97 10.18 8.99
N PHE A 38 -2.19 9.83 8.57
CA PHE A 38 -2.71 8.45 8.61
C PHE A 38 -3.11 7.90 7.23
N THR A 39 -3.04 8.69 6.16
CA THR A 39 -3.55 8.28 4.85
C THR A 39 -2.84 9.03 3.74
N GLU A 40 -2.34 8.30 2.77
CA GLU A 40 -1.76 8.81 1.53
C GLU A 40 -2.59 8.32 0.35
N VAL A 41 -2.83 9.20 -0.63
CA VAL A 41 -3.58 8.90 -1.85
C VAL A 41 -2.88 9.53 -3.04
N ILE A 42 -2.69 8.75 -4.09
CA ILE A 42 -2.24 9.24 -5.38
C ILE A 42 -3.29 8.92 -6.44
N PHE A 43 -3.49 9.82 -7.40
CA PHE A 43 -4.50 9.65 -8.44
C PHE A 43 -3.84 9.31 -9.78
N HIS A 44 -4.23 8.18 -10.37
CA HIS A 44 -3.91 7.85 -11.76
C HIS A 44 -4.76 8.71 -12.71
N VAL A 45 -4.20 9.81 -13.21
CA VAL A 45 -4.92 10.73 -14.10
C VAL A 45 -4.61 10.42 -15.54
N SER A 46 -5.61 9.93 -16.29
CA SER A 46 -5.47 9.51 -17.68
C SER A 46 -4.88 10.59 -18.60
N THR A 47 -5.17 11.87 -18.37
CA THR A 47 -4.65 13.01 -19.14
C THR A 47 -3.22 13.42 -18.79
N ARG A 48 -2.68 12.88 -17.68
CA ARG A 48 -1.27 13.09 -17.27
C ARG A 48 -0.37 11.90 -17.57
N MET A 49 -0.94 10.78 -18.03
CA MET A 49 -0.20 9.60 -18.44
C MET A 49 0.04 9.61 -19.96
N PRO A 50 1.26 9.34 -20.44
CA PRO A 50 1.56 9.28 -21.86
C PRO A 50 0.74 8.22 -22.61
N SER A 51 0.46 8.48 -23.88
CA SER A 51 -0.22 7.53 -24.78
C SER A 51 0.26 7.66 -26.23
N ASN A 52 1.51 8.10 -26.40
CA ASN A 52 2.15 8.36 -27.69
C ASN A 52 2.67 7.10 -28.40
N ASN A 53 2.86 6.00 -27.66
CA ASN A 53 3.28 4.73 -28.22
C ASN A 53 2.51 3.56 -27.57
N PRO A 54 2.56 2.34 -28.14
CA PRO A 54 1.82 1.18 -27.64
C PRO A 54 2.19 0.78 -26.19
N GLU A 55 3.47 0.89 -25.83
CA GLU A 55 3.93 0.57 -24.47
C GLU A 55 3.39 1.55 -23.44
N ALA A 56 3.45 2.85 -23.72
CA ALA A 56 2.89 3.90 -22.89
C ALA A 56 1.37 3.74 -22.71
N LEU A 57 0.67 3.42 -23.81
CA LEU A 57 -0.76 3.12 -23.76
C LEU A 57 -1.05 1.90 -22.87
N LEU A 58 -0.26 0.84 -22.98
CA LEU A 58 -0.37 -0.35 -22.13
C LEU A 58 -0.13 -0.03 -20.65
N GLN A 59 0.87 0.80 -20.32
CA GLN A 59 1.09 1.22 -18.94
C GLN A 59 -0.10 2.05 -18.42
N LYS A 60 -0.60 3.00 -19.22
CA LYS A 60 -1.78 3.79 -18.88
C LYS A 60 -3.01 2.91 -18.62
N THR A 61 -3.32 1.95 -19.51
CA THR A 61 -4.46 1.05 -19.31
C THR A 61 -4.24 0.08 -18.16
N ARG A 62 -2.99 -0.34 -17.88
CA ARG A 62 -2.66 -1.16 -16.72
C ARG A 62 -2.94 -0.44 -15.40
N HIS A 63 -2.53 0.82 -15.26
CA HIS A 63 -2.81 1.58 -14.04
C HIS A 63 -4.30 1.85 -13.90
N LEU A 64 -4.93 2.45 -14.92
CA LEU A 64 -6.36 2.79 -14.89
C LEU A 64 -7.26 1.56 -14.80
N GLY A 65 -6.83 0.43 -15.35
CA GLY A 65 -7.60 -0.80 -15.35
C GLY A 65 -7.54 -1.55 -14.02
N ASN A 66 -6.51 -1.36 -13.20
CA ASN A 66 -6.34 -2.08 -11.93
C ASN A 66 -6.88 -1.32 -10.72
N ASP A 67 -7.45 -0.12 -10.91
CA ASP A 67 -8.00 0.66 -9.81
C ASP A 67 -9.41 0.18 -9.43
N GLU A 68 -9.65 0.05 -8.12
CA GLU A 68 -10.95 -0.38 -7.59
C GLU A 68 -12.01 0.74 -7.67
N VAL A 69 -11.57 2.00 -7.61
CA VAL A 69 -12.43 3.19 -7.58
C VAL A 69 -12.08 4.09 -8.75
N HIS A 70 -13.04 4.30 -9.64
CA HIS A 70 -12.88 5.18 -10.79
C HIS A 70 -13.61 6.50 -10.57
N ILE A 71 -12.93 7.62 -10.85
CA ILE A 71 -13.53 8.94 -10.92
C ILE A 71 -13.52 9.38 -12.38
N VAL A 72 -14.70 9.67 -12.93
CA VAL A 72 -14.87 10.06 -14.33
C VAL A 72 -15.43 11.46 -14.38
N TRP A 73 -14.75 12.34 -15.12
CA TRP A 73 -15.30 13.62 -15.54
C TRP A 73 -15.97 13.45 -16.90
N SER A 74 -17.27 13.67 -16.99
CA SER A 74 -18.03 13.56 -18.24
C SER A 74 -18.59 14.91 -18.65
N GLU A 75 -18.15 15.40 -19.81
CA GLU A 75 -18.73 16.59 -20.46
C GLU A 75 -19.92 16.24 -21.37
N HIS A 76 -20.24 14.95 -21.48
CA HIS A 76 -21.37 14.48 -22.28
C HIS A 76 -22.66 14.47 -21.44
N THR A 77 -23.77 14.81 -22.09
CA THR A 77 -25.12 14.72 -21.51
C THR A 77 -25.63 13.29 -21.30
N ARG A 78 -24.96 12.28 -21.86
CA ARG A 78 -25.37 10.88 -21.79
C ARG A 78 -24.79 10.22 -20.54
N GLU A 79 -25.50 9.22 -20.05
CA GLU A 79 -24.98 8.37 -18.97
C GLU A 79 -23.68 7.69 -19.39
N TYR A 80 -22.73 7.68 -18.45
CA TYR A 80 -21.43 7.09 -18.66
C TYR A 80 -21.57 5.57 -18.57
N ARG A 81 -21.10 4.87 -19.59
CA ARG A 81 -21.17 3.41 -19.66
C ARG A 81 -19.94 2.82 -18.98
N ARG A 82 -20.16 1.97 -17.97
CA ARG A 82 -19.09 1.29 -17.22
C ARG A 82 -18.12 0.51 -18.13
N GLY A 83 -18.62 -0.08 -19.22
CA GLY A 83 -17.83 -0.86 -20.17
C GLY A 83 -16.90 -0.07 -21.10
N ILE A 84 -16.78 1.27 -20.95
CA ILE A 84 -15.87 2.08 -21.77
C ILE A 84 -14.41 1.73 -21.47
N ILE A 85 -14.07 1.54 -20.19
CA ILE A 85 -12.77 0.98 -19.80
C ILE A 85 -13.01 -0.50 -19.49
N PRO A 86 -12.50 -1.43 -20.30
CA PRO A 86 -12.68 -2.86 -20.04
C PRO A 86 -11.85 -3.26 -18.82
N THR A 87 -12.49 -3.37 -17.67
CA THR A 87 -11.87 -3.83 -16.43
C THR A 87 -12.87 -4.56 -15.55
N GLU A 88 -12.37 -5.58 -14.85
CA GLU A 88 -13.10 -6.26 -13.78
C GLU A 88 -12.85 -5.64 -12.40
N PHE A 89 -11.85 -4.77 -12.26
CA PHE A 89 -11.43 -4.21 -10.96
C PHE A 89 -12.22 -2.97 -10.55
N CYS A 90 -12.69 -2.17 -11.49
CA CYS A 90 -13.57 -1.04 -11.18
C CYS A 90 -14.78 -1.59 -10.44
N ASP A 91 -14.79 -1.45 -9.11
CA ASP A 91 -15.81 -1.90 -8.19
C ASP A 91 -16.75 -0.74 -7.87
N VAL A 92 -16.19 0.46 -7.74
CA VAL A 92 -16.91 1.72 -7.54
C VAL A 92 -16.59 2.70 -8.67
N LEU A 93 -17.62 3.37 -9.16
CA LEU A 93 -17.54 4.36 -10.22
C LEU A 93 -18.29 5.62 -9.79
N ILE A 94 -17.55 6.73 -9.72
CA ILE A 94 -18.04 8.07 -9.40
C ILE A 94 -17.94 8.91 -10.68
N VAL A 95 -19.08 9.30 -11.23
CA VAL A 95 -19.15 10.11 -12.46
C VAL A 95 -19.59 11.53 -12.10
N ILE A 96 -18.84 12.50 -12.58
CA ILE A 96 -19.06 13.92 -12.35
C ILE A 96 -19.55 14.54 -13.66
N TYR A 97 -20.75 15.12 -13.63
CA TYR A 97 -21.35 15.85 -14.73
C TYR A 97 -21.43 17.34 -14.38
N PRO A 98 -20.66 18.20 -15.06
CA PRO A 98 -20.78 19.64 -14.91
C PRO A 98 -22.18 20.12 -15.33
N LEU A 99 -22.76 21.00 -14.52
CA LEU A 99 -24.01 21.70 -14.79
C LEU A 99 -23.74 23.22 -14.85
N PRO A 100 -24.70 24.02 -15.36
CA PRO A 100 -24.64 25.47 -15.24
C PRO A 100 -24.50 25.95 -13.79
N HIS A 101 -24.04 27.19 -13.61
CA HIS A 101 -23.92 27.85 -12.30
C HIS A 101 -23.00 27.13 -11.29
N ASN A 102 -21.92 26.51 -11.77
CA ASN A 102 -20.93 25.87 -10.88
C ASN A 102 -21.50 24.74 -10.00
N LEU A 103 -22.56 24.09 -10.49
CA LEU A 103 -23.13 22.89 -9.90
C LEU A 103 -22.64 21.65 -10.65
N TYR A 104 -22.67 20.51 -9.96
CA TYR A 104 -22.23 19.23 -10.49
C TYR A 104 -23.20 18.15 -10.05
N ARG A 105 -23.68 17.36 -11.01
CA ARG A 105 -24.44 16.14 -10.73
C ARG A 105 -23.48 14.98 -10.62
N ILE A 106 -23.58 14.25 -9.52
CA ILE A 106 -22.73 13.10 -9.22
C ILE A 106 -23.54 11.84 -9.34
N GLN A 107 -23.09 10.94 -10.20
CA GLN A 107 -23.62 9.59 -10.27
C GLN A 107 -22.65 8.65 -9.55
N VAL A 108 -23.15 7.85 -8.61
CA VAL A 108 -22.33 6.89 -7.86
C VAL A 108 -22.90 5.50 -8.10
N SER A 109 -22.09 4.63 -8.70
CA SER A 109 -22.44 3.23 -8.90
C SER A 109 -21.40 2.32 -8.26
N ARG A 110 -21.85 1.26 -7.61
CA ARG A 110 -20.99 0.25 -6.97
C ARG A 110 -21.44 -1.14 -7.41
N LYS A 111 -20.52 -2.10 -7.40
CA LYS A 111 -20.93 -3.51 -7.47
C LYS A 111 -21.77 -3.89 -6.24
N PRO A 112 -22.67 -4.89 -6.36
CA PRO A 112 -23.60 -5.23 -5.28
C PRO A 112 -22.92 -5.65 -3.98
N ASP A 113 -21.75 -6.28 -4.08
CA ASP A 113 -20.95 -6.82 -2.98
C ASP A 113 -20.29 -5.72 -2.12
N VAL A 114 -20.00 -4.56 -2.71
CA VAL A 114 -19.37 -3.45 -1.98
C VAL A 114 -20.37 -2.83 -1.00
N PRO A 115 -20.04 -2.66 0.30
CA PRO A 115 -20.88 -1.98 1.28
C PRO A 115 -21.20 -0.54 0.88
N TYR A 116 -22.14 0.09 1.59
CA TYR A 116 -22.32 1.53 1.49
C TYR A 116 -21.13 2.27 2.08
N PHE A 117 -20.78 3.42 1.49
CA PHE A 117 -19.61 4.20 1.86
C PHE A 117 -19.82 5.68 1.53
N GLY A 118 -19.02 6.53 2.17
CA GLY A 118 -18.79 7.91 1.74
C GLY A 118 -19.98 8.86 1.88
N PRO A 119 -19.73 10.17 1.73
CA PRO A 119 -20.77 11.19 1.83
C PRO A 119 -21.62 11.39 0.56
N LEU A 120 -21.11 11.02 -0.62
CA LEU A 120 -21.85 11.18 -1.88
C LEU A 120 -22.69 9.94 -2.20
N TYR A 121 -23.91 10.19 -2.65
CA TYR A 121 -24.86 9.18 -3.11
C TYR A 121 -25.23 9.41 -4.57
N ASN A 122 -25.97 8.47 -5.16
CA ASN A 122 -26.37 8.55 -6.56
C ASN A 122 -27.30 9.75 -6.81
N GLU A 123 -27.03 10.51 -7.87
CA GLU A 123 -27.72 11.76 -8.24
C GLU A 123 -27.53 12.93 -7.26
N ALA A 124 -26.47 12.92 -6.45
CA ALA A 124 -26.14 14.05 -5.58
C ALA A 124 -25.81 15.31 -6.40
N LEU A 125 -26.32 16.46 -5.97
CA LEU A 125 -25.95 17.78 -6.50
C LEU A 125 -24.93 18.44 -5.57
N VAL A 126 -23.81 18.88 -6.13
CA VAL A 126 -22.68 19.39 -5.37
C VAL A 126 -22.21 20.73 -5.93
N GLY A 127 -21.92 21.68 -5.05
CA GLY A 127 -21.31 22.96 -5.40
C GLY A 127 -19.83 22.83 -5.76
N HIS A 128 -19.32 23.80 -6.52
CA HIS A 128 -17.91 23.80 -6.97
C HIS A 128 -16.88 23.75 -5.84
N MET A 129 -17.17 24.38 -4.69
CA MET A 129 -16.22 24.48 -3.59
C MET A 129 -16.09 23.16 -2.81
N GLU A 130 -17.20 22.43 -2.68
CA GLU A 130 -17.29 21.19 -1.92
C GLU A 130 -16.92 19.98 -2.78
N LEU A 131 -17.09 20.06 -4.11
CA LEU A 131 -16.88 18.97 -5.05
C LEU A 131 -15.55 18.23 -4.85
N PRO A 132 -14.38 18.89 -4.78
CA PRO A 132 -13.12 18.20 -4.59
C PRO A 132 -13.12 17.43 -3.26
N GLY A 133 -13.41 18.10 -2.14
CA GLY A 133 -13.42 17.48 -0.82
C GLY A 133 -14.32 16.24 -0.74
N LEU A 134 -15.56 16.38 -1.23
CA LEU A 134 -16.55 15.30 -1.19
C LEU A 134 -16.21 14.13 -2.12
N VAL A 135 -15.71 14.38 -3.33
CA VAL A 135 -15.30 13.31 -4.25
C VAL A 135 -14.13 12.53 -3.67
N ARG A 136 -13.11 13.21 -3.10
CA ARG A 136 -11.98 12.53 -2.46
C ARG A 136 -12.40 11.73 -1.23
N ALA A 137 -13.23 12.31 -0.37
CA ALA A 137 -13.73 11.62 0.82
C ALA A 137 -14.55 10.38 0.45
N THR A 138 -15.37 10.47 -0.61
CA THR A 138 -16.15 9.34 -1.13
C THR A 138 -15.24 8.27 -1.71
N ALA A 139 -14.26 8.64 -2.53
CA ALA A 139 -13.32 7.68 -3.12
C ALA A 139 -12.47 6.95 -2.07
N LEU A 140 -12.00 7.67 -1.04
CA LEU A 140 -11.31 7.08 0.11
C LEU A 140 -12.18 6.10 0.88
N SER A 141 -13.43 6.49 1.16
CA SER A 141 -14.39 5.64 1.86
C SER A 141 -14.73 4.40 1.04
N ALA A 142 -14.88 4.54 -0.28
CA ALA A 142 -15.10 3.44 -1.21
C ALA A 142 -13.95 2.42 -1.18
N SER A 143 -12.70 2.90 -1.27
CA SER A 143 -11.52 2.02 -1.20
C SER A 143 -11.45 1.29 0.14
N ARG A 144 -11.72 1.97 1.26
CA ARG A 144 -11.76 1.33 2.59
C ARG A 144 -12.85 0.28 2.69
N ALA A 145 -14.06 0.58 2.19
CA ALA A 145 -15.17 -0.37 2.16
C ALA A 145 -14.81 -1.60 1.33
N LYS A 146 -14.21 -1.44 0.15
CA LYS A 146 -13.77 -2.58 -0.66
C LYS A 146 -12.69 -3.41 0.03
N ARG A 147 -11.66 -2.77 0.59
CA ARG A 147 -10.58 -3.45 1.32
C ARG A 147 -11.08 -4.23 2.53
N SER A 148 -12.10 -3.73 3.24
CA SER A 148 -12.68 -4.42 4.39
C SER A 148 -13.30 -5.78 4.06
N MET A 149 -13.60 -6.03 2.78
CA MET A 149 -14.14 -7.31 2.31
C MET A 149 -13.05 -8.33 1.96
N LEU A 150 -11.78 -7.92 1.89
CA LEU A 150 -10.70 -8.84 1.55
C LEU A 150 -10.50 -9.84 2.70
N PRO A 151 -10.43 -11.16 2.41
CA PRO A 151 -10.16 -12.15 3.45
C PRO A 151 -8.86 -11.83 4.18
N PHE A 152 -8.89 -11.95 5.51
CA PHE A 152 -7.75 -11.66 6.39
C PHE A 152 -7.25 -10.21 6.31
N TYR A 153 -8.04 -9.29 5.74
CA TYR A 153 -7.73 -7.87 5.81
C TYR A 153 -7.69 -7.43 7.26
N GLN A 154 -6.62 -6.72 7.61
CA GLN A 154 -6.44 -6.14 8.91
C GLN A 154 -6.13 -4.66 8.78
N GLN A 155 -6.54 -3.92 9.79
CA GLN A 155 -6.18 -2.51 9.85
C GLN A 155 -4.69 -2.38 10.16
N TYR A 156 -4.10 -1.26 9.73
CA TYR A 156 -2.66 -1.02 9.84
C TYR A 156 -2.15 -1.04 11.29
N TYR A 157 -3.01 -0.72 12.29
CA TYR A 157 -2.65 -0.85 13.70
C TYR A 157 -2.54 -2.31 14.17
N GLU A 158 -3.41 -3.19 13.68
CA GLU A 158 -3.38 -4.62 14.03
C GLU A 158 -2.16 -5.31 13.42
N GLU A 159 -1.84 -4.99 12.16
CA GLU A 159 -0.63 -5.47 11.49
C GLU A 159 0.63 -4.96 12.21
N ARG A 160 0.63 -3.70 12.66
CA ARG A 160 1.73 -3.14 13.45
C ARG A 160 1.85 -3.84 14.80
N GLY A 161 0.76 -4.10 15.50
CA GLY A 161 0.75 -4.82 16.77
C GLY A 161 1.38 -6.20 16.62
N ARG A 162 0.92 -6.99 15.64
CA ARG A 162 1.50 -8.32 15.34
C ARG A 162 2.98 -8.25 14.96
N SER A 163 3.39 -7.23 14.21
CA SER A 163 4.80 -7.02 13.87
C SER A 163 5.64 -6.75 15.11
N LEU A 164 5.15 -5.91 16.04
CA LEU A 164 5.82 -5.63 17.30
C LEU A 164 5.90 -6.88 18.19
N GLU A 165 4.81 -7.63 18.31
CA GLU A 165 4.79 -8.91 19.03
C GLU A 165 5.79 -9.90 18.46
N ALA A 166 5.89 -10.00 17.13
CA ALA A 166 6.87 -10.85 16.46
C ALA A 166 8.31 -10.38 16.76
N VAL A 167 8.56 -9.07 16.78
CA VAL A 167 9.88 -8.52 17.14
C VAL A 167 10.21 -8.84 18.60
N ILE A 168 9.28 -8.61 19.53
CA ILE A 168 9.46 -8.92 20.94
C ILE A 168 9.74 -10.42 21.11
N LYS A 169 8.94 -11.28 20.49
CA LYS A 169 9.10 -12.73 20.61
C LYS A 169 10.45 -13.22 20.07
N ASN A 170 10.91 -12.69 18.93
CA ASN A 170 12.10 -13.19 18.25
C ASN A 170 13.41 -12.57 18.73
N TYR A 171 13.36 -11.34 19.25
CA TYR A 171 14.57 -10.57 19.62
C TYR A 171 14.64 -10.20 21.10
N ARG A 172 13.74 -10.74 21.94
CA ARG A 172 13.86 -10.60 23.40
C ARG A 172 15.12 -11.29 23.88
N LYS A 173 16.08 -10.49 24.35
CA LYS A 173 17.24 -10.98 25.10
C LYS A 173 16.81 -11.25 26.53
N GLN A 174 17.23 -12.38 27.07
CA GLN A 174 17.04 -12.72 28.48
C GLN A 174 18.20 -12.12 29.27
N THR A 175 18.07 -10.83 29.58
CA THR A 175 19.02 -10.06 30.37
C THR A 175 18.23 -9.24 31.37
N THR A 176 18.86 -8.85 32.47
CA THR A 176 18.25 -7.95 33.45
C THR A 176 18.36 -6.50 32.97
N PHE A 177 17.54 -5.61 33.53
CA PHE A 177 17.65 -4.19 33.20
C PHE A 177 19.02 -3.63 33.62
N GLU A 178 19.54 -4.09 34.74
CA GLU A 178 20.83 -3.70 35.31
C GLU A 178 21.98 -4.11 34.39
N GLU A 179 21.96 -5.34 33.86
CA GLU A 179 22.98 -5.84 32.94
C GLU A 179 22.91 -5.14 31.57
N PHE A 180 21.70 -4.84 31.09
CA PHE A 180 21.51 -4.00 29.91
C PHE A 180 22.07 -2.58 30.13
N ALA A 181 21.72 -1.93 31.25
CA ALA A 181 22.17 -0.60 31.56
C ALA A 181 23.70 -0.56 31.73
N ALA A 182 24.29 -1.51 32.44
CA ALA A 182 25.73 -1.64 32.61
C ALA A 182 26.45 -1.74 31.26
N ASN A 183 25.90 -2.51 30.31
CA ASN A 183 26.45 -2.64 28.95
C ASN A 183 26.31 -1.37 28.09
N ILE A 184 25.39 -0.47 28.40
CA ILE A 184 25.30 0.85 27.75
C ILE A 184 26.30 1.83 28.36
N TYR A 185 26.37 1.89 29.69
CA TYR A 185 27.22 2.82 30.42
C TYR A 185 28.71 2.45 30.35
N SER A 186 29.00 1.15 30.31
CA SER A 186 30.34 0.60 30.19
C SER A 186 30.29 -0.62 29.26
N PRO A 187 30.25 -0.41 27.93
CA PRO A 187 30.26 -1.51 26.97
C PRO A 187 31.47 -2.39 27.22
N GLN A 188 31.25 -3.59 27.74
CA GLN A 188 32.35 -4.53 27.90
C GLN A 188 32.72 -5.05 26.51
N GLU A 189 33.98 -4.89 26.11
CA GLU A 189 34.52 -5.66 24.99
C GLU A 189 34.43 -7.13 25.39
N ASN A 190 33.56 -7.89 24.71
CA ASN A 190 33.40 -9.31 24.96
C ASN A 190 34.70 -10.06 24.61
N ASN A 191 35.65 -10.10 25.55
CA ASN A 191 36.67 -11.14 25.60
C ASN A 191 36.00 -12.36 26.21
N SER A 192 35.60 -13.30 25.36
CA SER A 192 35.15 -14.62 25.76
C SER A 192 36.27 -15.36 26.50
N LEU A 193 36.36 -15.19 27.82
CA LEU A 193 37.17 -16.00 28.70
C LEU A 193 36.37 -17.25 29.08
N ASN A 194 36.68 -18.36 28.41
CA ASN A 194 36.36 -19.70 28.89
C ASN A 194 37.02 -19.90 30.26
N ILE A 195 36.23 -20.00 31.32
CA ILE A 195 36.67 -20.50 32.62
C ILE A 195 36.42 -22.01 32.65
N CYS A 196 37.49 -22.80 32.62
CA CYS A 196 37.50 -24.12 33.25
C CYS A 196 38.84 -24.33 34.00
N HIS A 197 38.72 -24.69 35.27
CA HIS A 197 39.80 -25.02 36.20
C HIS A 197 40.57 -26.28 35.77
N GLY A 198 41.89 -26.29 35.99
CA GLY A 198 42.72 -27.50 35.99
C GLY A 198 44.23 -27.22 36.12
N ASN A 199 44.84 -27.71 37.20
CA ASN A 199 46.26 -27.57 37.59
C ASN A 199 47.29 -27.94 36.49
N SER A 200 48.43 -27.23 36.46
CA SER A 200 49.81 -27.77 36.63
C SER A 200 50.87 -26.91 35.91
N LEU A 201 52.07 -26.87 36.50
CA LEU A 201 53.30 -26.20 36.06
C LEU A 201 53.79 -26.61 34.66
N GLN A 202 54.29 -25.63 33.87
CA GLN A 202 55.62 -25.54 33.23
C GLN A 202 55.62 -24.72 31.91
N ASN A 203 56.58 -23.79 31.83
CA ASN A 203 57.42 -23.34 30.71
C ASN A 203 56.89 -23.03 29.28
N THR A 204 57.34 -21.85 28.82
CA THR A 204 57.91 -21.46 27.50
C THR A 204 57.05 -21.30 26.24
N GLU A 205 57.38 -20.19 25.56
CA GLU A 205 57.40 -19.90 24.11
C GLU A 205 56.24 -19.17 23.42
N GLU A 206 56.67 -18.20 22.61
CA GLU A 206 55.96 -17.26 21.74
C GLU A 206 55.19 -17.97 20.61
N CYS A 207 54.06 -17.41 20.14
CA CYS A 207 53.85 -17.13 18.71
C CYS A 207 52.52 -16.38 18.48
N SER A 208 52.57 -15.47 17.54
CA SER A 208 51.50 -14.65 16.96
C SER A 208 50.48 -15.47 16.16
N SER A 209 49.21 -15.05 16.18
CA SER A 209 48.37 -15.07 14.97
C SER A 209 47.10 -14.23 15.14
N SER A 210 46.98 -13.27 14.23
CA SER A 210 45.82 -12.46 13.94
C SER A 210 44.71 -13.29 13.32
N LEU A 211 43.46 -13.18 13.79
CA LEU A 211 42.26 -13.52 13.02
C LEU A 211 41.09 -12.65 13.50
N GLY A 212 40.65 -11.75 12.62
CA GLY A 212 39.55 -10.82 12.84
C GLY A 212 38.21 -11.53 12.98
N SER A 213 37.39 -11.06 13.93
CA SER A 213 36.04 -11.56 14.15
C SER A 213 35.03 -10.43 13.93
N ASN A 214 34.21 -10.60 12.90
CA ASN A 214 33.10 -9.73 12.53
C ASN A 214 32.04 -9.73 13.64
N SER A 215 31.98 -8.68 14.45
CA SER A 215 30.89 -8.46 15.42
C SER A 215 29.75 -7.67 14.75
N SER A 216 28.54 -8.20 14.93
CA SER A 216 27.30 -7.80 14.26
C SER A 216 26.88 -6.37 14.61
N SER A 217 26.93 -5.48 13.61
CA SER A 217 26.72 -4.02 13.65
C SER A 217 25.26 -3.56 13.77
N THR A 218 24.36 -4.40 14.30
CA THR A 218 22.91 -4.10 14.28
C THR A 218 22.49 -2.94 15.20
N LEU A 219 23.25 -2.67 16.28
CA LEU A 219 22.98 -1.56 17.21
C LEU A 219 23.51 -0.22 16.69
N ALA A 220 24.66 -0.20 16.01
CA ALA A 220 25.21 1.01 15.40
C ALA A 220 24.27 1.57 14.31
N ALA A 221 23.59 0.70 13.56
CA ALA A 221 22.64 1.10 12.52
C ALA A 221 21.36 1.78 13.08
N LEU A 222 20.95 1.47 14.31
CA LEU A 222 19.76 2.06 14.93
C LEU A 222 20.02 3.47 15.47
N LEU A 223 21.23 3.73 15.98
CA LEU A 223 21.60 5.04 16.52
C LEU A 223 21.80 6.07 15.41
N ASP A 224 22.45 5.69 14.29
CA ASP A 224 22.69 6.58 13.15
C ASP A 224 21.41 7.10 12.48
N THR A 225 20.31 6.35 12.58
CA THR A 225 19.02 6.77 12.00
C THR A 225 18.35 7.88 12.81
N THR A 226 18.66 8.00 14.11
CA THR A 226 18.03 8.97 15.00
C THR A 226 18.72 10.34 14.97
N THR A 227 20.03 10.38 14.73
CA THR A 227 20.82 11.61 14.75
C THR A 227 20.54 12.52 13.56
N TYR A 228 20.13 11.98 12.40
CA TYR A 228 19.77 12.78 11.22
C TYR A 228 18.33 13.33 11.23
N ARG A 229 17.49 12.98 12.22
CA ARG A 229 16.11 13.47 12.31
C ARG A 229 15.85 14.50 13.40
N ILE A 230 16.79 14.76 14.30
CA ILE A 230 16.66 15.76 15.36
C ILE A 230 17.44 17.02 14.94
N SER A 231 17.06 17.60 13.81
CA SER A 231 17.39 18.99 13.49
C SER A 231 16.30 19.54 12.59
N GLN A 232 15.09 19.67 13.13
CA GLN A 232 14.14 20.74 12.81
C GLN A 232 12.90 20.65 13.71
N HIS A 233 12.58 21.79 14.32
CA HIS A 233 11.38 22.14 15.09
C HIS A 233 11.23 21.61 16.52
N SER A 234 11.63 22.46 17.47
CA SER A 234 11.05 22.60 18.80
C SER A 234 9.90 23.61 18.76
N HIS A 235 8.71 23.23 19.26
CA HIS A 235 7.80 24.13 20.00
C HIS A 235 6.81 23.31 20.84
N MET A 236 6.65 23.73 22.10
CA MET A 236 6.01 23.07 23.26
C MET A 236 4.47 23.02 23.21
N THR A 237 3.84 22.04 23.89
CA THR A 237 3.15 22.18 25.20
C THR A 237 2.49 20.87 25.68
N ASP A 238 2.49 20.68 27.01
CA ASP A 238 1.98 19.57 27.84
C ASP A 238 0.46 19.29 27.72
N ASP A 239 0.03 18.05 28.00
CA ASP A 239 -0.55 17.68 29.31
C ASP A 239 -1.31 16.32 29.28
N SER A 240 -1.28 15.67 30.44
CA SER A 240 -2.22 14.67 31.01
C SER A 240 -2.12 13.20 30.56
N GLY A 241 -1.65 12.38 31.51
CA GLY A 241 -1.63 10.92 31.45
C GLY A 241 -2.94 10.26 31.83
N THR A 242 -3.06 8.97 31.52
CA THR A 242 -3.93 8.02 32.23
C THR A 242 -3.36 6.62 32.02
N SER A 243 -3.13 5.95 33.15
CA SER A 243 -2.70 4.57 33.30
C SER A 243 -3.87 3.61 33.08
N TYR A 244 -3.63 2.47 32.42
CA TYR A 244 -4.50 1.31 32.53
C TYR A 244 -3.69 0.01 32.63
N THR A 245 -4.11 -0.77 33.62
CA THR A 245 -3.54 -2.02 34.12
C THR A 245 -3.80 -3.19 33.19
N GLY A 246 -2.79 -4.06 33.06
CA GLY A 246 -2.84 -5.29 32.28
C GLY A 246 -3.79 -6.34 32.86
N VAL A 247 -4.30 -7.17 31.96
CA VAL A 247 -4.91 -8.47 32.28
C VAL A 247 -4.24 -9.49 31.36
N GLU A 248 -3.54 -10.44 31.97
CA GLU A 248 -2.92 -11.58 31.30
C GLU A 248 -4.00 -12.56 30.82
N SER A 249 -3.79 -13.17 29.65
CA SER A 249 -4.51 -14.39 29.24
C SER A 249 -3.65 -15.20 28.27
N GLU A 250 -3.72 -16.50 28.48
CA GLU A 250 -2.73 -17.52 28.16
C GLU A 250 -2.57 -17.85 26.67
N ILE A 251 -1.34 -18.25 26.32
CA ILE A 251 -0.88 -18.62 24.98
C ILE A 251 -1.21 -20.09 24.70
N SER A 252 -1.98 -20.36 23.65
CA SER A 252 -1.99 -21.66 22.97
C SER A 252 -1.02 -21.65 21.79
N SER A 253 -0.12 -22.62 21.78
CA SER A 253 0.95 -22.80 20.80
C SER A 253 0.42 -23.37 19.48
N CYS A 254 0.76 -22.73 18.36
CA CYS A 254 0.83 -23.42 17.07
C CYS A 254 1.97 -22.86 16.21
N SER A 255 2.94 -23.72 15.96
CA SER A 255 4.03 -23.58 15.00
C SER A 255 3.52 -23.72 13.57
N GLY A 256 4.02 -22.88 12.63
CA GLY A 256 3.91 -23.22 11.21
C GLY A 256 3.98 -22.05 10.23
N VAL A 257 5.20 -21.74 9.80
CA VAL A 257 5.61 -21.38 8.44
C VAL A 257 4.50 -21.03 7.44
N SER A 258 4.46 -19.78 7.01
CA SER A 258 3.70 -19.30 5.85
C SER A 258 4.26 -19.89 4.55
N PRO A 259 3.44 -20.58 3.71
CA PRO A 259 3.84 -20.91 2.35
C PRO A 259 3.13 -19.97 1.36
N ARG A 260 3.94 -19.12 0.70
CA ARG A 260 3.53 -18.42 -0.52
C ARG A 260 3.39 -19.46 -1.65
N PRO A 261 2.28 -19.52 -2.42
CA PRO A 261 2.16 -20.51 -3.48
C PRO A 261 3.06 -20.17 -4.68
N LEU A 262 4.04 -21.02 -4.96
CA LEU A 262 4.73 -21.08 -6.25
C LEU A 262 3.82 -21.79 -7.27
N LYS A 263 3.42 -21.10 -8.34
CA LYS A 263 2.70 -21.70 -9.47
C LYS A 263 3.61 -22.68 -10.20
N LYS A 264 3.29 -23.98 -10.12
CA LYS A 264 3.89 -25.03 -10.96
C LYS A 264 3.06 -25.18 -12.24
N ILE A 265 3.69 -24.96 -13.39
CA ILE A 265 3.12 -25.19 -14.73
C ILE A 265 3.01 -26.70 -14.92
N GLY A 266 1.78 -27.19 -15.07
CA GLY A 266 1.50 -28.57 -15.47
C GLY A 266 1.17 -28.63 -16.96
N MET A 267 2.04 -29.27 -17.74
CA MET A 267 1.70 -29.70 -19.10
C MET A 267 0.75 -30.90 -19.02
N LYS A 268 -0.41 -30.81 -19.67
CA LYS A 268 -1.22 -31.99 -20.04
C LYS A 268 -1.48 -31.96 -21.55
N SER A 269 -1.16 -33.09 -22.16
CA SER A 269 -1.29 -33.42 -23.56
C SER A 269 -2.73 -33.80 -23.94
N GLY A 270 -3.23 -33.18 -25.02
CA GLY A 270 -3.95 -33.82 -26.11
C GLY A 270 -5.37 -34.36 -25.93
N SER A 271 -6.34 -33.69 -26.58
CA SER A 271 -7.16 -34.34 -27.62
C SER A 271 -7.89 -33.27 -28.46
N LYS A 272 -7.58 -33.22 -29.76
CA LYS A 272 -8.22 -32.35 -30.76
C LYS A 272 -9.70 -32.75 -30.94
N LYS A 273 -10.61 -31.78 -30.90
CA LYS A 273 -11.90 -31.84 -31.59
C LYS A 273 -12.02 -30.62 -32.49
N THR A 274 -12.29 -30.92 -33.75
CA THR A 274 -12.46 -30.02 -34.90
C THR A 274 -13.74 -29.17 -34.79
N PRO A 275 -13.82 -28.05 -35.54
CA PRO A 275 -14.85 -27.03 -35.35
C PRO A 275 -16.17 -27.44 -36.04
N LEU A 276 -17.29 -27.20 -35.36
CA LEU A 276 -18.60 -27.29 -35.98
C LEU A 276 -18.84 -26.02 -36.81
N LEU A 277 -18.96 -26.21 -38.13
CA LEU A 277 -19.33 -25.21 -39.12
C LEU A 277 -20.81 -24.85 -38.94
N THR A 278 -21.12 -23.56 -38.79
CA THR A 278 -22.47 -23.02 -39.00
C THR A 278 -22.72 -22.86 -40.51
N PRO A 279 -23.81 -23.42 -41.08
CA PRO A 279 -24.18 -23.21 -42.47
C PRO A 279 -24.88 -21.84 -42.72
N PRO A 280 -24.91 -21.35 -43.97
CA PRO A 280 -25.23 -19.96 -44.33
C PRO A 280 -26.74 -19.66 -44.53
N ASP A 281 -27.05 -18.36 -44.58
CA ASP A 281 -28.39 -17.73 -44.70
C ASP A 281 -29.24 -18.18 -45.91
N SER A 282 -30.56 -18.01 -45.79
CA SER A 282 -31.49 -17.89 -46.92
C SER A 282 -32.68 -16.94 -46.63
N PRO A 283 -33.27 -16.30 -47.66
CA PRO A 283 -33.93 -14.99 -47.58
C PRO A 283 -35.46 -15.05 -47.68
N THR A 284 -36.15 -14.01 -47.19
CA THR A 284 -37.51 -13.56 -47.58
C THR A 284 -37.85 -12.31 -46.74
N SER A 285 -38.56 -11.26 -47.15
CA SER A 285 -39.33 -10.92 -48.34
C SER A 285 -39.49 -9.39 -48.35
N ARG A 286 -39.40 -8.80 -49.54
CA ARG A 286 -39.95 -7.47 -49.90
C ARG A 286 -41.31 -7.21 -49.23
N ARG A 287 -41.53 -5.97 -48.78
CA ARG A 287 -42.85 -5.33 -48.91
C ARG A 287 -42.66 -3.88 -49.37
N SER A 288 -43.24 -3.60 -50.52
CA SER A 288 -43.42 -2.30 -51.15
C SER A 288 -44.44 -1.45 -50.39
N LYS A 289 -44.12 -0.17 -50.19
CA LYS A 289 -44.81 1.00 -50.75
C LYS A 289 -43.94 2.23 -50.54
#